data_AF-A0A134BFJ5-F1
#
_entry.id   AF-A0A134BFJ5-F1
#
_cell.length_a   1.000
_cell.length_b   1.000
_cell.length_c   1.000
_cell.angle_alpha   90.00
_cell.angle_beta   90.00
_cell.angle_gamma   90.00
#
_symmetry.space_group_name_H-M   'P 1'
#
loop_
_entity.id
_entity.type
_entity.pdbx_description
1 polymer ?
#
loop_
_entity_poly.entity_id
_entity_poly.type
_entity_poly.pdbx_seq_one_letter_code
_entity_poly.pdbx_strand_id
1 'polypeptide(L)'
;MSSAVHHDIQAHPLTFNTIYKQYYKRAIAFVKSYIHDDLATEDIVSEAMISVWKNIDLNRKEGITAYLLCVLKSRTLDYLRCRKRELQMKEDVEVWMNREVEYQTEALESCTTDGIFKQEILDIAKNTLETLPEKTRLVFEMSRNEALTHREIADKLGVSEKAVQYHITRALKALHKTLRNYLPIFLFLFGA
;
A
#
# COMPACT_ATOMS: atom_id res chain seq x y z
N MET A 1 -36.93 -34.03 22.55
CA MET A 1 -35.67 -33.83 23.29
C MET A 1 -34.53 -33.88 22.29
N SER A 2 -33.76 -32.78 22.18
CA SER A 2 -32.37 -32.63 21.70
C SER A 2 -31.97 -33.28 20.36
N SER A 3 -31.28 -32.65 19.41
CA SER A 3 -30.57 -31.36 19.40
C SER A 3 -30.36 -30.93 17.95
N ALA A 4 -30.20 -29.64 17.77
CA ALA A 4 -30.00 -28.94 16.51
C ALA A 4 -28.74 -29.38 15.75
N VAL A 5 -28.86 -29.61 14.45
CA VAL A 5 -27.73 -29.50 13.51
C VAL A 5 -27.65 -28.03 13.10
N HIS A 6 -27.03 -27.25 13.98
CA HIS A 6 -26.51 -25.93 13.62
C HIS A 6 -25.24 -26.12 12.80
N HIS A 7 -25.22 -25.48 11.63
CA HIS A 7 -24.09 -24.78 11.01
C HIS A 7 -22.67 -25.28 11.35
N ASP A 8 -22.02 -25.89 10.37
CA ASP A 8 -20.58 -25.70 10.19
C ASP A 8 -20.31 -25.34 8.73
N ILE A 9 -20.19 -24.03 8.51
CA ILE A 9 -19.57 -23.45 7.32
C ILE A 9 -18.11 -23.88 7.38
N GLN A 10 -17.74 -24.91 6.61
CA GLN A 10 -16.33 -25.25 6.41
C GLN A 10 -15.63 -24.08 5.71
N ALA A 11 -15.04 -23.20 6.51
CA ALA A 11 -14.05 -22.23 6.06
C ALA A 11 -12.97 -23.00 5.29
N HIS A 12 -12.92 -22.82 3.97
CA HIS A 12 -11.86 -23.42 3.16
C HIS A 12 -10.51 -22.91 3.70
N PRO A 13 -9.60 -23.80 4.14
CA PRO A 13 -8.29 -23.38 4.59
C PRO A 13 -7.62 -22.59 3.47
N LEU A 14 -7.02 -21.45 3.80
CA LEU A 14 -6.24 -20.71 2.81
C LEU A 14 -5.09 -21.60 2.37
N THR A 15 -5.09 -21.97 1.10
CA THR A 15 -3.91 -22.58 0.50
C THR A 15 -2.90 -21.50 0.18
N PHE A 16 -1.62 -21.85 0.24
CA PHE A 16 -0.56 -20.95 -0.19
C PHE A 16 -0.70 -20.52 -1.64
N ASN A 17 -1.25 -21.36 -2.51
CA ASN A 17 -1.52 -20.97 -3.89
C ASN A 17 -2.50 -19.78 -3.96
N THR A 18 -3.50 -19.75 -3.08
CA THR A 18 -4.44 -18.61 -2.95
C THR A 18 -3.71 -17.34 -2.50
N ILE A 19 -2.87 -17.44 -1.46
CA ILE A 19 -2.07 -16.32 -0.96
C ILE A 19 -1.09 -15.84 -2.05
N TYR A 20 -0.40 -16.76 -2.70
CA TYR A 20 0.54 -16.45 -3.76
C TYR A 20 -0.14 -15.66 -4.88
N LYS A 21 -1.25 -16.16 -5.42
CA LYS A 21 -2.01 -15.46 -6.47
C LYS A 21 -2.52 -14.09 -6.03
N GLN A 22 -2.92 -13.96 -4.77
CA GLN A 22 -3.47 -12.72 -4.21
C GLN A 22 -2.40 -11.64 -4.01
N TYR A 23 -1.21 -12.01 -3.51
CA TYR A 23 -0.22 -11.04 -3.06
C TYR A 23 0.97 -10.87 -4.01
N TYR A 24 1.28 -11.85 -4.89
CA TYR A 24 2.50 -11.83 -5.69
C TYR A 24 2.62 -10.58 -6.57
N LYS A 25 1.57 -10.25 -7.33
CA LYS A 25 1.58 -9.05 -8.20
C LYS A 25 1.74 -7.76 -7.40
N ARG A 26 1.11 -7.69 -6.22
CA ARG A 26 1.16 -6.52 -5.33
C ARG A 26 2.55 -6.39 -4.70
N ALA A 27 3.15 -7.51 -4.31
CA ALA A 27 4.51 -7.59 -3.80
C ALA A 27 5.54 -7.15 -4.85
N ILE A 28 5.40 -7.61 -6.10
CA ILE A 28 6.24 -7.16 -7.23
C ILE A 28 6.10 -5.65 -7.43
N ALA A 29 4.87 -5.13 -7.49
CA ALA A 29 4.65 -3.70 -7.67
C ALA A 29 5.22 -2.86 -6.51
N PHE A 30 5.10 -3.35 -5.28
CA PHE A 30 5.69 -2.73 -4.10
C PHE A 30 7.22 -2.66 -4.22
N VAL A 31 7.89 -3.79 -4.44
CA VAL A 31 9.35 -3.83 -4.52
C VAL A 31 9.87 -3.00 -5.70
N LYS A 32 9.26 -3.12 -6.89
CA LYS A 32 9.64 -2.33 -8.09
C LYS A 32 9.48 -0.82 -7.93
N SER A 33 8.64 -0.37 -6.99
CA SER A 33 8.50 1.06 -6.72
C SER A 33 9.70 1.66 -5.99
N TYR A 34 10.53 0.82 -5.36
CA TYR A 34 11.74 1.23 -4.64
C TYR A 34 13.02 0.77 -5.33
N ILE A 35 13.01 -0.34 -6.08
CA ILE A 35 14.18 -0.85 -6.79
C ILE A 35 13.87 -1.01 -8.28
N HIS A 36 14.83 -0.63 -9.12
CA HIS A 36 14.73 -0.74 -10.58
C HIS A 36 15.57 -1.91 -11.11
N ASP A 37 15.43 -3.07 -10.48
CA ASP A 37 16.12 -4.31 -10.82
C ASP A 37 15.11 -5.46 -10.80
N ASP A 38 14.75 -5.95 -11.99
CA ASP A 38 13.70 -6.94 -12.16
C ASP A 38 14.07 -8.29 -11.54
N LEU A 39 15.33 -8.71 -11.67
CA LEU A 39 15.80 -9.99 -11.11
C LEU A 39 15.82 -9.93 -9.59
N ALA A 40 16.37 -8.86 -9.01
CA ALA A 40 16.37 -8.68 -7.56
C ALA A 40 14.94 -8.54 -7.00
N THR A 41 14.03 -7.92 -7.76
CA THR A 41 12.62 -7.83 -7.37
C THR A 41 11.98 -9.22 -7.27
N GLU A 42 12.13 -10.06 -8.29
CA GLU A 42 11.56 -11.40 -8.28
C GLU A 42 12.13 -12.27 -7.16
N ASP A 43 13.44 -12.17 -6.89
CA ASP A 43 14.09 -12.89 -5.79
C ASP A 43 13.56 -12.44 -4.43
N ILE A 44 13.52 -11.14 -4.17
CA ILE A 44 13.00 -10.58 -2.90
C ILE A 44 11.55 -11.02 -2.66
N VAL A 45 10.70 -10.96 -3.69
CA VAL A 45 9.29 -11.36 -3.57
C VAL A 45 9.17 -12.86 -3.33
N SER A 46 9.96 -13.67 -4.03
CA SER A 46 9.96 -15.13 -3.87
C SER A 46 10.41 -15.54 -2.46
N GLU A 47 11.49 -14.95 -1.95
CA GLU A 47 11.94 -15.17 -0.58
C GLU A 47 10.87 -14.76 0.46
N ALA A 48 10.20 -13.63 0.24
CA ALA A 48 9.15 -13.17 1.13
C ALA A 48 7.94 -14.13 1.14
N MET A 49 7.54 -14.63 -0.03
CA MET A 49 6.50 -15.65 -0.14
C MET A 49 6.89 -16.97 0.55
N ILE A 50 8.13 -17.42 0.38
CA ILE A 50 8.65 -18.59 1.09
C ILE A 50 8.64 -18.36 2.61
N SER A 51 8.97 -17.15 3.06
CA SER A 51 8.91 -16.80 4.48
C SER A 51 7.48 -16.88 5.02
N VAL A 52 6.48 -16.41 4.26
CA VAL A 52 5.06 -16.57 4.62
C VAL A 52 4.69 -18.05 4.72
N TRP A 53 5.05 -18.86 3.72
CA TRP A 53 4.77 -20.31 3.73
C TRP A 53 5.33 -21.02 4.97
N LYS A 54 6.53 -20.62 5.42
CA LYS A 54 7.22 -21.27 6.54
C LYS A 54 6.74 -20.81 7.92
N ASN A 55 6.39 -19.53 8.05
CA ASN A 55 6.27 -18.89 9.37
C ASN A 55 4.83 -18.47 9.73
N ILE A 56 3.90 -18.48 8.78
CA ILE A 56 2.50 -18.11 9.03
C ILE A 56 1.66 -19.38 9.11
N ASP A 57 0.91 -19.50 10.20
CA ASP A 57 -0.20 -20.45 10.27
C ASP A 57 -1.32 -19.98 9.33
N LEU A 58 -1.41 -20.61 8.15
CA LEU A 58 -2.38 -20.25 7.10
C LEU A 58 -3.84 -20.43 7.54
N ASN A 59 -4.09 -21.12 8.67
CA ASN A 59 -5.42 -21.23 9.26
C ASN A 59 -5.87 -19.91 9.92
N ARG A 60 -4.94 -18.98 10.18
CA ARG A 60 -5.24 -17.62 10.66
C ARG A 60 -4.96 -16.62 9.54
N LYS A 61 -6.04 -16.10 8.96
CA LYS A 61 -6.00 -15.03 7.93
C LYS A 61 -5.40 -13.72 8.42
N GLU A 62 -5.45 -13.49 9.72
CA GLU A 62 -5.02 -12.25 10.36
C GLU A 62 -3.49 -12.17 10.36
N GLY A 63 -2.95 -11.02 9.94
CA GLY A 63 -1.51 -10.76 10.01
C GLY A 63 -0.70 -11.13 8.77
N ILE A 64 -1.23 -11.91 7.82
CA ILE A 64 -0.49 -12.30 6.59
C ILE A 64 0.00 -11.08 5.82
N THR A 65 -0.89 -10.11 5.57
CA THR A 65 -0.54 -8.88 4.85
C THR A 65 0.53 -8.07 5.58
N ALA A 66 0.40 -7.90 6.89
CA ALA A 66 1.34 -7.12 7.69
C ALA A 66 2.71 -7.79 7.77
N TYR A 67 2.73 -9.11 7.98
CA TYR A 67 3.95 -9.90 7.98
C TYR A 67 4.65 -9.84 6.62
N LEU A 68 3.91 -10.09 5.52
CA LEU A 68 4.47 -10.06 4.18
C LEU A 68 5.05 -8.68 3.85
N LEU A 69 4.36 -7.60 4.20
CA LEU A 69 4.86 -6.24 4.01
C LEU A 69 6.15 -5.99 4.81
N CYS A 70 6.21 -6.45 6.06
CA CYS A 70 7.41 -6.34 6.89
C CYS A 70 8.61 -7.05 6.27
N VAL A 71 8.41 -8.28 5.78
CA VAL A 71 9.48 -9.05 5.12
C VAL A 71 9.92 -8.36 3.82
N LEU A 72 8.98 -7.94 2.97
CA LEU A 72 9.27 -7.22 1.73
C LEU A 72 10.05 -5.93 2.00
N LYS A 73 9.60 -5.12 2.96
CA LYS A 73 10.28 -3.89 3.37
C LYS A 73 11.71 -4.18 3.81
N SER A 74 11.89 -5.12 4.75
CA SER A 74 13.22 -5.45 5.29
C SER A 74 14.18 -5.89 4.19
N ARG A 75 13.75 -6.83 3.34
CA ARG A 75 14.57 -7.35 2.24
C ARG A 75 14.93 -6.29 1.21
N THR A 76 13.99 -5.40 0.90
CA THR A 76 14.21 -4.29 -0.04
C THR A 76 15.19 -3.27 0.53
N LEU A 77 15.10 -2.96 1.83
CA LEU A 77 16.09 -2.12 2.52
C LEU A 77 17.48 -2.75 2.54
N ASP A 78 17.57 -4.05 2.81
CA ASP A 78 18.84 -4.77 2.82
C ASP A 78 19.51 -4.73 1.44
N TYR A 79 18.74 -4.95 0.37
CA TYR A 79 19.22 -4.79 -1.00
C TYR A 79 19.73 -3.37 -1.29
N LEU A 80 18.95 -2.33 -0.96
CA LEU A 80 19.35 -0.94 -1.18
C LEU A 80 20.62 -0.57 -0.41
N ARG A 81 20.76 -1.05 0.82
CA ARG A 81 21.96 -0.84 1.65
C ARG A 81 23.18 -1.57 1.08
N CYS A 82 23.03 -2.79 0.57
CA CYS A 82 24.08 -3.50 -0.14
C CYS A 82 24.52 -2.72 -1.39
N ARG A 83 23.55 -2.33 -2.23
CA ARG A 83 23.79 -1.56 -3.45
C ARG A 83 24.48 -0.22 -3.16
N LYS A 84 24.08 0.49 -2.10
CA LYS A 84 24.76 1.72 -1.66
C LYS A 84 26.23 1.48 -1.33
N ARG A 85 26.53 0.41 -0.58
CA ARG A 85 27.94 0.06 -0.26
C ARG A 85 28.74 -0.28 -1.52
N GLU A 86 28.17 -1.07 -2.43
CA GLU A 86 28.83 -1.42 -3.70
C GLU A 86 29.14 -0.20 -4.56
N LEU A 87 28.23 0.78 -4.59
CA LEU A 87 28.44 2.04 -5.30
C LEU A 87 29.49 2.92 -4.63
N GLN A 88 29.55 2.96 -3.29
CA GLN A 88 30.58 3.71 -2.57
C GLN A 88 31.99 3.15 -2.76
N MET A 89 32.13 1.86 -3.08
CA MET A 89 33.42 1.20 -3.32
C MET A 89 33.96 1.40 -4.74
N LYS A 90 33.14 1.93 -5.66
CA LYS A 90 33.54 2.16 -7.07
C LYS A 90 33.97 3.62 -7.24
N GLU A 91 35.20 3.83 -7.70
CA GLU A 91 35.80 5.16 -7.86
C GLU A 91 35.10 6.03 -8.92
N ASP A 92 34.46 5.40 -9.93
CA ASP A 92 33.79 6.07 -11.05
C ASP A 92 32.25 6.02 -10.97
N VAL A 93 31.66 6.13 -9.78
CA VAL A 93 30.20 6.18 -9.68
C VAL A 93 29.66 7.57 -9.97
N GLU A 94 28.74 7.62 -10.95
CA GLU A 94 28.02 8.83 -11.26
C GLU A 94 27.20 9.28 -10.02
N VAL A 95 27.41 10.53 -9.60
CA VAL A 95 26.82 11.14 -8.39
C VAL A 95 25.30 10.96 -8.31
N TRP A 96 24.62 10.91 -9.46
CA TRP A 96 23.18 10.70 -9.53
C TRP A 96 22.75 9.30 -9.06
N MET A 97 23.55 8.26 -9.32
CA MET A 97 23.20 6.88 -8.96
C MET A 97 23.32 6.66 -7.45
N ASN A 98 24.28 7.31 -6.78
CA ASN A 98 24.37 7.33 -5.32
C ASN A 98 23.19 8.08 -4.69
N ARG A 99 22.82 9.25 -5.23
CA ARG A 99 21.65 10.03 -4.76
C ARG A 99 20.34 9.28 -4.92
N GLU A 100 20.18 8.54 -6.02
CA GLU A 100 18.98 7.75 -6.27
C GLU A 100 18.79 6.65 -5.23
N VAL A 101 19.84 5.86 -4.95
CA VAL A 101 19.77 4.80 -3.92
C VAL A 101 19.55 5.38 -2.52
N GLU A 102 20.12 6.54 -2.23
CA GLU A 102 19.89 7.24 -0.96
C GLU A 102 18.42 7.68 -0.82
N TYR A 103 17.85 8.30 -1.85
CA TYR A 103 16.44 8.68 -1.89
C TYR A 103 15.50 7.47 -1.75
N GLN A 104 15.79 6.37 -2.46
CA GLN A 104 15.02 5.12 -2.37
C GLN A 104 15.04 4.53 -0.94
N THR A 105 16.20 4.59 -0.29
CA THR A 105 16.37 4.10 1.09
C THR A 105 15.58 4.96 2.07
N GLU A 106 15.71 6.29 2.02
CA GLU A 106 14.98 7.21 2.90
C GLU A 106 13.46 7.10 2.73
N ALA A 107 13.00 6.98 1.47
CA ALA A 107 11.58 6.80 1.16
C ALA A 107 11.01 5.51 1.76
N LEU A 108 11.78 4.43 1.80
CA LEU A 108 11.36 3.16 2.38
C LEU A 108 11.52 3.11 3.91
N GLU A 109 12.54 3.75 4.46
CA GLU A 109 12.76 3.82 5.92
C GLU A 109 11.68 4.64 6.62
N SER A 110 11.26 5.76 6.01
CA SER A 110 10.16 6.61 6.51
C SER A 110 8.80 5.91 6.57
N CYS A 111 8.67 4.74 5.96
CA CYS A 111 7.44 3.95 5.99
C CYS A 111 7.40 2.98 7.18
N THR A 112 6.77 3.32 8.29
CA THR A 112 6.60 2.44 9.47
C THR A 112 5.71 1.21 9.16
N THR A 113 5.87 0.08 9.88
CA THR A 113 5.16 -1.20 9.59
C THR A 113 4.27 -1.70 10.72
N ASP A 114 4.22 -0.98 11.85
CA ASP A 114 3.37 -1.35 12.98
C ASP A 114 1.91 -0.91 12.76
N GLY A 115 0.96 -1.42 13.54
CA GLY A 115 -0.47 -1.04 13.47
C GLY A 115 -0.74 0.49 13.56
N ILE A 116 0.25 1.24 14.02
CA ILE A 116 0.38 2.70 13.95
C ILE A 116 0.23 3.21 12.50
N PHE A 117 0.68 2.46 11.50
CA PHE A 117 0.73 2.85 10.09
C PHE A 117 -0.66 3.07 9.46
N LYS A 118 -1.66 2.26 9.82
CA LYS A 118 -3.03 2.48 9.33
C LYS A 118 -3.57 3.79 9.89
N GLN A 119 -3.36 4.03 11.18
CA GLN A 119 -3.81 5.25 11.83
C GLN A 119 -3.05 6.47 11.30
N GLU A 120 -1.74 6.36 11.09
CA GLU A 120 -0.88 7.39 10.54
C GLU A 120 -1.25 7.77 9.10
N ILE A 121 -1.53 6.79 8.21
CA ILE A 121 -2.05 7.08 6.88
C ILE A 121 -3.43 7.75 6.95
N LEU A 122 -4.31 7.28 7.83
CA LEU A 122 -5.64 7.88 8.00
C LEU A 122 -5.53 9.31 8.53
N ASP A 123 -4.60 9.57 9.44
CA ASP A 123 -4.34 10.89 10.00
C ASP A 123 -3.71 11.81 8.95
N ILE A 124 -2.74 11.34 8.16
CA ILE A 124 -2.18 12.11 7.03
C ILE A 124 -3.27 12.41 6.00
N ALA A 125 -4.13 11.44 5.67
CA ALA A 125 -5.24 11.64 4.75
C ALA A 125 -6.23 12.66 5.29
N LYS A 126 -6.63 12.55 6.56
CA LYS A 126 -7.52 13.48 7.25
C LYS A 126 -6.94 14.89 7.28
N ASN A 127 -5.69 15.05 7.75
CA ASN A 127 -5.00 16.33 7.80
C ASN A 127 -4.88 16.94 6.39
N THR A 128 -4.61 16.12 5.37
CA THR A 128 -4.57 16.58 3.97
C THR A 128 -5.93 17.11 3.53
N LEU A 129 -7.01 16.38 3.81
CA LEU A 129 -8.38 16.81 3.45
C LEU A 129 -8.79 18.09 4.19
N GLU A 130 -8.35 18.29 5.43
CA GLU A 130 -8.57 19.51 6.20
C GLU A 130 -7.87 20.75 5.61
N THR A 131 -6.79 20.57 4.83
CA THR A 131 -6.15 21.70 4.10
C THR A 131 -6.92 22.12 2.85
N LEU A 132 -7.91 21.35 2.40
CA LEU A 132 -8.68 21.64 1.20
C LEU A 132 -9.83 22.60 1.49
N PRO A 133 -10.30 23.37 0.48
CA PRO A 133 -11.52 24.16 0.64
C PRO A 133 -12.69 23.26 1.05
N GLU A 134 -13.53 23.76 1.96
CA GLU A 134 -14.63 23.02 2.57
C GLU A 134 -15.49 22.25 1.56
N LYS A 135 -15.86 22.90 0.44
CA LYS A 135 -16.65 22.28 -0.63
C LYS A 135 -15.94 21.07 -1.29
N THR A 136 -14.62 21.10 -1.40
CA THR A 136 -13.83 19.99 -1.95
C THR A 136 -13.80 18.80 -0.99
N ARG A 137 -13.59 19.08 0.30
CA ARG A 137 -13.62 18.06 1.36
C ARG A 137 -15.00 17.42 1.45
N LEU A 138 -16.06 18.22 1.52
CA LEU A 138 -17.45 17.77 1.59
C LEU A 138 -17.80 16.84 0.42
N VAL A 139 -17.50 17.24 -0.82
CA VAL A 139 -17.75 16.41 -2.01
C VAL A 139 -17.00 15.08 -1.93
N PHE A 140 -15.76 15.08 -1.45
CA PHE A 140 -14.97 13.85 -1.27
C PHE A 140 -15.58 12.93 -0.20
N GLU A 141 -15.98 13.47 0.94
CA GLU A 141 -16.61 12.73 2.03
C GLU A 141 -17.96 12.12 1.60
N MET A 142 -18.80 12.86 0.88
CA MET A 142 -20.06 12.33 0.32
C MET A 142 -19.82 11.17 -0.65
N SER A 143 -18.76 11.23 -1.46
CA SER A 143 -18.41 10.14 -2.38
C SER A 143 -17.84 8.91 -1.65
N ARG A 144 -17.05 9.10 -0.58
CA ARG A 144 -16.33 8.01 0.09
C ARG A 144 -17.05 7.40 1.29
N ASN A 145 -17.65 8.24 2.12
CA ASN A 145 -18.30 7.81 3.36
C ASN A 145 -19.78 7.50 3.15
N GLU A 146 -20.47 8.29 2.32
CA GLU A 146 -21.89 8.06 1.98
C GLU A 146 -22.08 7.23 0.70
N ALA A 147 -20.98 6.89 -0.01
CA ALA A 147 -20.99 6.13 -1.26
C ALA A 147 -21.88 6.73 -2.38
N LEU A 148 -22.11 8.04 -2.36
CA LEU A 148 -22.94 8.72 -3.35
C LEU A 148 -22.22 8.83 -4.71
N THR A 149 -23.00 8.69 -5.76
CA THR A 149 -22.56 8.91 -7.14
C THR A 149 -22.35 10.41 -7.41
N HIS A 150 -21.56 10.74 -8.44
CA HIS A 150 -21.33 12.14 -8.81
C HIS A 150 -22.62 12.88 -9.12
N ARG A 151 -23.62 12.18 -9.68
CA ARG A 151 -24.96 12.71 -9.96
C ARG A 151 -25.73 13.02 -8.68
N GLU A 152 -25.78 12.09 -7.73
CA GLU A 152 -26.47 12.32 -6.45
C GLU A 152 -25.84 13.46 -5.65
N ILE A 153 -24.51 13.60 -5.70
CA ILE A 153 -23.79 14.72 -5.07
C ILE A 153 -24.10 16.04 -5.78
N ALA A 154 -24.14 16.03 -7.12
CA ALA A 154 -24.48 17.18 -7.94
C ALA A 154 -25.89 17.69 -7.61
N ASP A 155 -26.86 16.77 -7.55
CA ASP A 155 -28.25 17.04 -7.21
C ASP A 155 -28.39 17.59 -5.78
N LYS A 156 -27.73 16.97 -4.78
CA LYS A 156 -27.73 17.44 -3.38
C LYS A 156 -27.14 18.84 -3.21
N LEU A 157 -26.09 19.18 -3.95
CA LEU A 157 -25.35 20.44 -3.77
C LEU A 157 -25.77 21.53 -4.76
N GLY A 158 -26.70 21.26 -5.67
CA GLY A 158 -27.13 22.20 -6.71
C GLY A 158 -25.99 22.61 -7.65
N VAL A 159 -25.09 21.68 -7.98
CA VAL A 159 -23.94 21.90 -8.88
C VAL A 159 -23.98 20.92 -10.06
N SER A 160 -23.09 21.10 -11.05
CA SER A 160 -22.97 20.13 -12.14
C SER A 160 -22.12 18.92 -11.73
N GLU A 161 -22.37 17.76 -12.34
CA GLU A 161 -21.51 16.57 -12.19
C GLU A 161 -20.03 16.85 -12.55
N LYS A 162 -19.79 17.77 -13.51
CA LYS A 162 -18.45 18.26 -13.84
C LYS A 162 -17.78 18.98 -12.67
N ALA A 163 -18.54 19.79 -11.91
CA ALA A 163 -18.02 20.45 -10.72
C ALA A 163 -17.70 19.43 -9.61
N VAL A 164 -18.54 18.40 -9.45
CA VAL A 164 -18.26 17.28 -8.53
C VAL A 164 -16.96 16.56 -8.92
N GLN A 165 -16.83 16.18 -10.20
CA GLN A 165 -15.61 15.55 -10.71
C GLN A 165 -14.35 16.41 -10.48
N TYR A 166 -14.46 17.72 -10.67
CA TYR A 166 -13.36 18.66 -10.39
C TYR A 166 -12.93 18.59 -8.92
N HIS A 167 -13.88 18.64 -7.97
CA HIS A 167 -13.58 18.54 -6.54
C HIS A 167 -12.98 17.19 -6.15
N ILE A 168 -13.52 16.07 -6.66
CA ILE A 168 -12.97 14.73 -6.44
C ILE A 168 -11.53 14.65 -6.96
N THR A 169 -11.28 15.12 -8.18
CA THR A 169 -9.95 15.10 -8.79
C THR A 169 -8.96 15.95 -7.98
N ARG A 170 -9.40 17.11 -7.47
CA ARG A 170 -8.58 17.98 -6.64
C ARG A 170 -8.21 17.32 -5.30
N ALA A 171 -9.15 16.65 -4.64
CA ALA A 171 -8.89 15.91 -3.40
C ALA A 171 -7.90 14.76 -3.62
N LEU A 172 -8.11 13.96 -4.67
CA LEU A 172 -7.22 12.85 -5.03
C LEU A 172 -5.81 13.33 -5.34
N LYS A 173 -5.64 14.45 -6.05
CA LYS A 173 -4.32 15.04 -6.33
C LYS A 173 -3.60 15.46 -5.04
N ALA A 174 -4.30 16.06 -4.09
CA ALA A 174 -3.72 16.46 -2.82
C ALA A 174 -3.27 15.24 -2.00
N LEU A 175 -4.15 14.23 -1.89
CA LEU A 175 -3.84 12.97 -1.21
C LEU A 175 -2.68 12.23 -1.88
N HIS A 176 -2.62 12.15 -3.21
CA HIS A 176 -1.48 11.56 -3.91
C HIS A 176 -0.16 12.28 -3.62
N LYS A 177 -0.19 13.61 -3.47
CA LYS A 177 1.01 14.40 -3.18
C LYS A 177 1.52 14.14 -1.75
N THR A 178 0.64 14.14 -0.77
CA THR A 178 1.01 13.96 0.64
C THR A 178 1.30 12.51 1.00
N LEU A 179 0.60 11.57 0.35
CA LEU A 179 0.82 10.14 0.52
C LEU A 179 1.85 9.57 -0.46
N ARG A 180 2.59 10.40 -1.22
CA ARG A 180 3.48 9.91 -2.30
C ARG A 180 4.44 8.81 -1.84
N ASN A 181 5.07 9.00 -0.68
CA ASN A 181 6.03 8.03 -0.13
C ASN A 181 5.33 6.78 0.43
N TYR A 182 4.02 6.90 0.73
CA TYR A 182 3.16 5.83 1.22
C TYR A 182 2.36 5.15 0.12
N LEU A 183 2.35 5.67 -1.12
CA LEU A 183 1.58 5.13 -2.24
C LEU A 183 1.91 3.65 -2.53
N PRO A 184 3.18 3.23 -2.54
CA PRO A 184 3.51 1.81 -2.72
C PRO A 184 2.85 0.92 -1.68
N ILE A 185 2.85 1.34 -0.42
CA ILE A 185 2.25 0.57 0.67
C ILE A 185 0.74 0.65 0.63
N PHE A 186 0.18 1.83 0.35
CA PHE A 186 -1.25 2.01 0.16
C PHE A 186 -1.77 1.08 -0.94
N LEU A 187 -1.07 1.00 -2.08
CA LEU A 187 -1.40 0.06 -3.15
C LEU A 187 -1.21 -1.39 -2.72
N PHE A 188 -0.16 -1.70 -1.95
CA PHE A 188 0.05 -3.04 -1.39
C PHE A 188 -1.05 -3.46 -0.39
N LEU A 189 -1.63 -2.52 0.37
CA LEU A 189 -2.68 -2.80 1.36
C LEU A 189 -4.09 -2.76 0.75
N PHE A 190 -4.37 -1.82 -0.15
CA PHE A 190 -5.71 -1.56 -0.70
C PHE A 190 -5.89 -1.79 -2.21
N GLY A 191 -4.82 -1.93 -3.00
CA GLY A 191 -4.92 -2.26 -4.44
C GLY A 191 -5.59 -3.61 -4.72
N ALA A 192 -6.63 -3.61 -5.56
CA ALA A 192 -7.31 -4.83 -6.00
C ALA A 192 -6.45 -5.65 -6.97
#